data_AF-A0A2I4GY65-F1
#
_entry.id   AF-A0A2I4GY65-F1
#
_cell.length_a   1.000
_cell.length_b   1.000
_cell.length_c   1.000
_cell.angle_alpha   90.00
_cell.angle_beta   90.00
_cell.angle_gamma   90.00
#
_symmetry.space_group_name_H-M   'P 1'
#
loop_
_entity.id
_entity.type
_entity.pdbx_description
1 polymer ?
#
loop_
_entity_poly.entity_id
_entity_poly.type
_entity_poly.pdbx_seq_one_letter_code
_entity_poly.pdbx_strand_id
1 'polypeptide(L)'
;METQSAGAAVGSEQQPLMKKNEKQNKKKMIKVIMVGIDESDESFNALRWTLDFLFVSIGEAPETRLDEVGKVVLVHVQQPFHHYVFPAGPGGAAFYATSAVVESVRKAQEENTTVLLSRALQMCKDKMAEAETLVLDGDPKDMICQAAEQMQVDLLVVGSRGLGKIKRAFLGSVSDYCAHHAKCPILIVKPPRESSK
;
A
#
# COMPACT_ATOMS: atom_id res chain seq x y z
N MET A 1 24.72 -80.09 -33.18
CA MET A 1 25.10 -79.39 -31.93
C MET A 1 24.54 -77.98 -32.05
N GLU A 2 23.70 -77.60 -31.08
CA GLU A 2 23.27 -76.23 -30.68
C GLU A 2 22.41 -75.45 -31.71
N THR A 3 21.10 -75.14 -31.56
CA THR A 3 20.21 -74.58 -30.52
C THR A 3 20.49 -73.15 -30.05
N GLN A 4 19.39 -72.37 -29.98
CA GLN A 4 19.14 -71.02 -29.39
C GLN A 4 19.39 -69.82 -30.33
N SER A 5 18.44 -68.96 -30.68
CA SER A 5 17.32 -68.22 -30.01
C SER A 5 17.69 -66.83 -29.49
N ALA A 6 16.71 -65.92 -29.59
CA ALA A 6 16.63 -64.54 -29.08
C ALA A 6 17.56 -63.51 -29.76
N GLY A 7 17.16 -62.30 -30.14
CA GLY A 7 16.07 -61.44 -29.67
C GLY A 7 16.68 -60.22 -28.97
N ALA A 8 16.50 -59.00 -29.53
CA ALA A 8 16.54 -57.68 -28.87
C ALA A 8 16.60 -56.59 -29.96
N ALA A 9 15.54 -55.83 -30.19
CA ALA A 9 15.13 -54.64 -29.43
C ALA A 9 15.96 -53.38 -29.79
N VAL A 10 15.31 -52.52 -30.57
CA VAL A 10 15.20 -51.05 -30.39
C VAL A 10 16.30 -50.39 -29.53
N GLY A 11 17.21 -49.66 -30.17
CA GLY A 11 17.88 -48.50 -29.58
C GLY A 11 17.53 -47.29 -30.46
N SER A 12 16.71 -46.31 -30.05
CA SER A 12 16.86 -45.36 -28.94
C SER A 12 18.04 -44.40 -29.12
N GLU A 13 18.00 -43.56 -30.15
CA GLU A 13 18.57 -42.21 -30.05
C GLU A 13 17.44 -41.23 -29.72
N GLN A 14 17.15 -41.14 -28.42
CA GLN A 14 16.45 -40.01 -27.84
C GLN A 14 17.34 -38.77 -28.03
N GLN A 15 16.88 -37.82 -28.83
CA GLN A 15 17.40 -36.46 -28.74
C GLN A 15 16.97 -35.83 -27.40
N PRO A 16 17.85 -35.11 -26.69
CA PRO A 16 17.61 -34.73 -25.31
C PRO A 16 16.56 -33.62 -25.20
N LEU A 17 15.50 -33.96 -24.46
CA LEU A 17 14.72 -33.12 -23.55
C LEU A 17 15.07 -31.61 -23.60
N MET A 18 14.40 -30.87 -24.48
CA MET A 18 14.18 -29.45 -24.25
C MET A 18 13.44 -29.31 -22.91
N LYS A 19 14.18 -28.98 -21.85
CA LYS A 19 13.59 -28.53 -20.59
C LYS A 19 12.81 -27.26 -20.92
N LYS A 20 11.49 -27.42 -21.10
CA LYS A 20 10.55 -26.30 -21.02
C LYS A 20 10.85 -25.60 -19.71
N ASN A 21 11.33 -24.36 -19.79
CA ASN A 21 11.31 -23.41 -18.69
C ASN A 21 9.83 -23.09 -18.40
N GLU A 22 9.13 -24.03 -17.79
CA GLU A 22 7.97 -23.72 -16.95
C GLU A 22 8.54 -23.02 -15.72
N LYS A 23 8.82 -21.71 -15.86
CA LYS A 23 8.71 -20.83 -14.70
C LYS A 23 7.27 -20.94 -14.26
N GLN A 24 7.01 -21.85 -13.32
CA GLN A 24 5.75 -21.95 -12.62
C GLN A 24 5.38 -20.53 -12.18
N ASN A 25 4.35 -19.98 -12.79
CA ASN A 25 3.80 -18.69 -12.44
C ASN A 25 3.06 -18.88 -11.12
N LYS A 26 3.81 -19.07 -10.03
CA LYS A 26 3.26 -19.22 -8.69
C LYS A 26 2.69 -17.85 -8.36
N LYS A 27 1.35 -17.72 -8.43
CA LYS A 27 0.60 -16.50 -8.13
C LYS A 27 1.15 -15.94 -6.81
N LYS A 28 1.79 -14.76 -6.86
CA LYS A 28 2.34 -14.12 -5.66
C LYS A 28 1.16 -13.87 -4.72
N MET A 29 1.19 -14.49 -3.55
CA MET A 29 0.18 -14.25 -2.52
C MET A 29 0.37 -12.84 -1.97
N ILE A 30 -0.71 -12.07 -1.90
CA ILE A 30 -0.71 -10.74 -1.29
C ILE A 30 -0.75 -10.94 0.22
N LYS A 31 0.36 -10.66 0.91
CA LYS A 31 0.50 -10.85 2.35
C LYS A 31 0.57 -9.52 3.10
N VAL A 32 1.13 -8.48 2.48
CA VAL A 32 1.27 -7.16 3.11
C VAL A 32 0.57 -6.11 2.26
N ILE A 33 -0.54 -5.57 2.76
CA ILE A 33 -1.29 -4.49 2.13
C ILE A 33 -1.05 -3.22 2.93
N MET A 34 -0.46 -2.21 2.32
CA MET A 34 -0.26 -0.90 2.96
C MET A 34 -1.31 0.08 2.48
N VAL A 35 -2.00 0.74 3.40
CA VAL A 35 -3.05 1.73 3.10
C VAL A 35 -2.60 3.10 3.60
N GLY A 36 -2.52 4.07 2.70
CA GLY A 36 -2.25 5.47 3.04
C GLY A 36 -3.46 6.12 3.71
N ILE A 37 -3.28 6.62 4.94
CA ILE A 37 -4.31 7.24 5.76
C ILE A 37 -3.94 8.69 6.07
N ASP A 38 -4.91 9.59 5.88
CA ASP A 38 -4.84 11.00 6.23
C ASP A 38 -6.21 11.45 6.79
N GLU A 39 -6.37 12.74 7.08
CA GLU A 39 -7.63 13.28 7.62
C GLU A 39 -8.80 13.32 6.61
N SER A 40 -8.62 12.81 5.38
CA SER A 40 -9.65 12.89 4.33
C SER A 40 -10.57 11.68 4.28
N ASP A 41 -11.83 11.90 3.90
CA ASP A 41 -12.78 10.80 3.73
C ASP A 41 -12.34 9.85 2.60
N GLU A 42 -11.62 10.33 1.58
CA GLU A 42 -11.11 9.51 0.49
C GLU A 42 -10.13 8.43 0.96
N SER A 43 -9.26 8.71 1.93
CA SER A 43 -8.35 7.71 2.47
C SER A 43 -9.10 6.67 3.33
N PHE A 44 -10.09 7.09 4.12
CA PHE A 44 -10.97 6.18 4.85
C PHE A 44 -11.86 5.33 3.93
N ASN A 45 -12.30 5.88 2.80
CA ASN A 45 -13.00 5.12 1.77
C ASN A 45 -12.10 4.06 1.13
N ALA A 46 -10.82 4.38 0.91
CA ALA A 46 -9.83 3.43 0.43
C ALA A 46 -9.59 2.29 1.42
N LEU A 47 -9.50 2.60 2.71
CA LEU A 47 -9.42 1.59 3.77
C LEU A 47 -10.66 0.70 3.80
N ARG A 48 -11.87 1.28 3.80
CA ARG A 48 -13.12 0.50 3.79
C ARG A 48 -13.16 -0.45 2.60
N TRP A 49 -12.85 0.06 1.40
CA TRP A 49 -12.81 -0.75 0.19
C TRP A 49 -11.80 -1.91 0.32
N THR A 50 -10.62 -1.63 0.87
CA THR A 50 -9.58 -2.65 1.11
C THR A 50 -10.10 -3.77 2.01
N LEU A 51 -10.72 -3.40 3.12
CA LEU A 51 -11.26 -4.36 4.08
C LEU A 51 -12.43 -5.17 3.51
N ASP A 52 -13.30 -4.54 2.72
CA ASP A 52 -14.48 -5.19 2.13
C ASP A 52 -14.12 -6.18 1.01
N PHE A 53 -13.12 -5.87 0.18
CA PHE A 53 -12.86 -6.60 -1.07
C PHE A 53 -11.54 -7.36 -1.14
N LEU A 54 -10.50 -6.93 -0.42
CA LEU A 54 -9.20 -7.59 -0.48
C LEU A 54 -8.97 -8.55 0.67
N PHE A 55 -9.45 -8.22 1.87
CA PHE A 55 -9.26 -9.06 3.05
C PHE A 55 -10.24 -10.24 3.10
N VAL A 56 -11.49 -10.05 2.66
CA VAL A 56 -12.50 -11.11 2.64
C VAL A 56 -12.11 -12.23 1.65
N SER A 57 -11.50 -11.90 0.51
CA SER A 57 -11.13 -12.89 -0.51
C SER A 57 -9.91 -13.77 -0.16
N ILE A 58 -9.14 -13.44 0.88
CA ILE A 58 -7.99 -14.26 1.32
C ILE A 58 -8.45 -15.43 2.21
N GLY A 59 -9.64 -15.35 2.83
CA GLY A 59 -10.12 -16.32 3.81
C GLY A 59 -11.06 -17.43 3.30
N GLU A 60 -11.44 -17.46 2.01
CA GLU A 60 -12.46 -18.39 1.48
C GLU A 60 -11.90 -19.62 0.75
N ALA A 61 -10.58 -19.78 0.61
CA ALA A 61 -10.03 -20.99 0.01
C ALA A 61 -10.17 -22.18 1.00
N PRO A 62 -10.86 -23.29 0.64
CA PRO A 62 -11.23 -24.35 1.60
C PRO A 62 -10.07 -25.12 2.25
N GLU A 63 -8.83 -24.87 1.83
CA GLU A 63 -7.63 -25.55 2.33
C GLU A 63 -6.49 -24.60 2.75
N THR A 64 -6.72 -23.28 2.80
CA THR A 64 -5.67 -22.36 3.28
C THR A 64 -5.52 -22.48 4.78
N ARG A 65 -4.48 -23.24 5.16
CA ARG A 65 -3.64 -23.05 6.35
C ARG A 65 -3.94 -21.73 7.06
N LEU A 66 -4.29 -21.83 8.34
CA LEU A 66 -4.52 -20.73 9.30
C LEU A 66 -3.35 -19.72 9.41
N ASP A 67 -2.27 -19.95 8.67
CA ASP A 67 -0.97 -19.31 8.75
C ASP A 67 -0.68 -18.26 7.64
N GLU A 68 -1.63 -17.97 6.72
CA GLU A 68 -1.48 -16.91 5.70
C GLU A 68 -2.60 -15.84 5.73
N VAL A 69 -2.93 -15.33 6.91
CA VAL A 69 -3.71 -14.10 7.01
C VAL A 69 -2.83 -12.94 6.54
N GLY A 70 -3.26 -12.22 5.50
CA GLY A 70 -2.59 -10.99 5.10
C GLY A 70 -2.67 -9.95 6.21
N LYS A 71 -1.68 -9.06 6.33
CA LYS A 71 -1.68 -7.95 7.30
C LYS A 71 -1.94 -6.61 6.62
N VAL A 72 -2.69 -5.73 7.30
CA VAL A 72 -2.86 -4.33 6.91
C VAL A 72 -1.79 -3.49 7.59
N VAL A 73 -1.11 -2.63 6.84
CA VAL A 73 -0.24 -1.58 7.38
C VAL A 73 -0.91 -0.24 7.11
N LEU A 74 -1.34 0.45 8.17
CA LEU A 74 -1.91 1.79 8.07
C LEU A 74 -0.77 2.81 8.13
N VAL A 75 -0.43 3.42 7.00
CA VAL A 75 0.65 4.42 6.93
C VAL A 75 0.09 5.83 6.95
N HIS A 76 0.57 6.64 7.90
CA HIS A 76 0.30 8.07 7.98
C HIS A 76 1.63 8.83 7.93
N VAL A 77 1.70 9.89 7.13
CA VAL A 77 2.89 10.74 7.04
C VAL A 77 2.57 12.12 7.62
N GLN A 78 3.22 12.44 8.73
CA GLN A 78 3.23 13.78 9.30
C GLN A 78 4.16 14.66 8.45
N GLN A 79 3.57 15.68 7.85
CA GLN A 79 4.39 16.70 7.19
C GLN A 79 5.03 17.56 8.27
N PRO A 80 6.36 17.70 8.28
CA PRO A 80 6.99 18.63 9.20
C PRO A 80 6.43 20.01 8.89
N PHE A 81 6.10 20.77 9.94
CA PHE A 81 5.84 22.19 9.81
C PHE A 81 7.12 22.87 9.31
N HIS A 82 7.31 22.87 8.00
CA HIS A 82 8.30 23.69 7.36
C HIS A 82 7.78 25.10 7.53
N HIS A 83 8.34 25.79 8.51
CA HIS A 83 8.25 27.21 8.61
C HIS A 83 8.69 27.73 7.25
N TYR A 84 7.73 28.13 6.40
CA TYR A 84 8.06 28.81 5.17
C TYR A 84 8.84 30.04 5.59
N VAL A 85 10.15 29.99 5.38
CA VAL A 85 11.03 31.14 5.50
C VAL A 85 10.60 32.08 4.38
N PHE A 86 9.58 32.89 4.64
CA PHE A 86 9.31 34.03 3.80
C PHE A 86 10.39 35.06 4.11
N PRO A 87 11.19 35.50 3.12
CA PRO A 87 11.95 36.73 3.29
C PRO A 87 10.91 37.87 3.40
N ALA A 88 10.54 38.20 4.63
CA ALA A 88 9.67 39.32 4.92
C ALA A 88 10.47 40.63 4.81
N GLY A 89 10.70 41.05 3.57
CA GLY A 89 11.19 42.39 3.25
C GLY A 89 12.70 42.50 2.97
N PRO A 90 13.16 43.71 2.57
CA PRO A 90 14.57 44.00 2.31
C PRO A 90 15.36 43.85 3.62
N GLY A 91 16.19 42.80 3.74
CA GLY A 91 17.02 42.57 4.92
C GLY A 91 17.12 41.11 5.40
N GLY A 92 16.32 40.18 4.87
CA GLY A 92 16.59 38.73 4.98
C GLY A 92 16.49 38.10 6.38
N ALA A 93 15.92 38.78 7.37
CA ALA A 93 15.73 38.17 8.69
C ALA A 93 14.64 37.09 8.64
N ALA A 94 15.05 35.83 8.78
CA ALA A 94 14.13 34.71 8.97
C ALA A 94 13.46 34.82 10.35
N PHE A 95 12.13 34.90 10.40
CA PHE A 95 11.41 34.62 11.63
C PHE A 95 11.44 33.11 11.85
N TYR A 96 11.93 32.68 13.01
CA TYR A 96 11.76 31.31 13.48
C TYR A 96 10.52 31.25 14.37
N ALA A 97 9.71 30.20 14.23
CA ALA A 97 8.67 29.90 15.19
C ALA A 97 9.32 29.74 16.56
N THR A 98 8.74 30.34 17.60
CA THR A 98 9.23 30.17 18.96
C THR A 98 9.11 28.70 19.37
N SER A 99 9.99 28.22 20.24
CA SER A 99 9.96 26.84 20.73
C SER A 99 8.60 26.44 21.30
N ALA A 100 7.90 27.37 21.96
CA ALA A 100 6.54 27.16 22.46
C ALA A 100 5.49 26.92 21.36
N VAL A 101 5.62 27.61 20.22
CA VAL A 101 4.72 27.41 19.07
C VAL A 101 5.03 26.11 18.35
N VAL A 102 6.31 25.77 18.20
CA VAL A 102 6.73 24.48 17.62
C VAL A 102 6.20 23.32 18.46
N GLU A 103 6.32 23.42 19.78
CA GLU A 103 5.86 22.39 20.71
C GLU A 103 4.34 22.24 20.73
N SER A 104 3.59 23.34 20.70
CA SER A 104 2.12 23.26 20.68
C SER A 104 1.61 22.63 19.39
N VAL A 105 2.26 22.93 18.27
CA VAL A 105 1.95 22.35 16.96
C VAL A 105 2.27 20.85 16.93
N ARG A 106 3.45 20.44 17.43
CA ARG A 106 3.83 19.03 17.55
C ARG A 106 2.80 18.25 18.38
N LYS A 107 2.43 18.79 19.53
CA LYS A 107 1.41 18.18 20.40
C LYS A 107 0.06 18.02 19.69
N ALA A 108 -0.38 19.05 18.96
CA ALA A 108 -1.61 18.97 18.19
C ALA A 108 -1.54 17.91 17.08
N GLN A 109 -0.40 17.77 16.39
CA GLN A 109 -0.20 16.71 15.39
C GLN A 109 -0.26 15.31 16.00
N GLU A 110 0.32 15.11 17.19
CA GLU A 110 0.29 13.84 17.91
C GLU A 110 -1.13 13.45 18.34
N GLU A 111 -1.89 14.41 18.88
CA GLU A 111 -3.29 14.22 19.23
C GLU A 111 -4.13 13.86 18.00
N ASN A 112 -3.99 14.61 16.91
CA ASN A 112 -4.69 14.35 15.65
C ASN A 112 -4.33 12.97 15.06
N THR A 113 -3.04 12.61 15.09
CA THR A 113 -2.57 11.31 14.59
C THR A 113 -3.15 10.15 15.41
N THR A 114 -3.20 10.32 16.73
CA THR A 114 -3.79 9.32 17.62
C THR A 114 -5.26 9.11 17.30
N VAL A 115 -6.04 10.20 17.14
CA VAL A 115 -7.47 10.13 16.80
C VAL A 115 -7.66 9.49 15.42
N LEU A 116 -6.86 9.91 14.43
CA LEU A 116 -6.91 9.42 13.06
C LEU A 116 -6.67 7.90 12.99
N LEU A 117 -5.56 7.43 13.59
CA LEU A 117 -5.20 6.02 13.57
C LEU A 117 -6.14 5.18 14.43
N SER A 118 -6.66 5.71 15.54
CA SER A 118 -7.66 5.01 16.35
C SER A 118 -8.93 4.73 15.54
N ARG A 119 -9.40 5.70 14.75
CA ARG A 119 -10.55 5.51 13.85
C ARG A 119 -10.26 4.44 12.79
N ALA A 120 -9.08 4.48 12.16
CA ALA A 120 -8.70 3.52 11.13
C ALA A 120 -8.54 2.09 11.69
N LEU A 121 -7.91 1.95 12.86
CA LEU A 121 -7.77 0.68 13.57
C LEU A 121 -9.13 0.12 13.98
N GLN A 122 -10.08 0.96 14.40
CA GLN A 122 -11.43 0.51 14.72
C GLN A 122 -12.11 -0.14 13.51
N MET A 123 -12.00 0.46 12.32
CA MET A 123 -12.54 -0.13 11.08
C MET A 123 -11.93 -1.49 10.77
N CYS A 124 -10.62 -1.66 11.02
CA CYS A 124 -9.95 -2.96 10.84
C CYS A 124 -10.47 -4.00 11.83
N LYS A 125 -10.64 -3.63 13.11
CA LYS A 125 -11.20 -4.49 14.16
C LYS A 125 -12.62 -4.96 13.82
N ASP A 126 -13.48 -4.05 13.35
CA ASP A 126 -14.87 -4.36 12.98
C ASP A 126 -14.95 -5.40 11.83
N LYS A 127 -13.88 -5.51 11.04
CA LYS A 127 -13.74 -6.47 9.93
C LYS A 127 -12.83 -7.65 10.26
N MET A 128 -12.39 -7.78 11.52
CA MET A 128 -11.45 -8.82 11.98
C MET A 128 -10.14 -8.87 11.18
N ALA A 129 -9.68 -7.73 10.67
CA ALA A 129 -8.41 -7.61 9.96
C ALA A 129 -7.27 -7.28 10.93
N GLU A 130 -6.18 -8.05 10.87
CA GLU A 130 -4.95 -7.73 11.58
C GLU A 130 -4.30 -6.49 10.97
N ALA A 131 -4.09 -5.46 11.78
CA ALA A 131 -3.59 -4.17 11.34
C ALA A 131 -2.49 -3.63 12.27
N GLU A 132 -1.42 -3.11 11.67
CA GLU A 132 -0.37 -2.34 12.35
C GLU A 132 -0.37 -0.89 11.84
N THR A 133 0.12 0.05 12.64
CA THR A 133 0.24 1.46 12.24
C THR A 133 1.69 1.86 12.04
N LEU A 134 1.93 2.65 10.99
CA LEU A 134 3.22 3.25 10.68
C LEU A 134 3.05 4.76 10.56
N VAL A 135 3.70 5.51 11.46
CA VAL A 135 3.75 6.99 11.39
C VAL A 135 5.14 7.39 10.92
N LEU A 136 5.20 8.23 9.90
CA LEU A 136 6.43 8.70 9.28
C LEU A 136 6.45 10.23 9.28
N ASP A 137 7.64 10.82 9.32
CA ASP A 137 7.84 12.26 9.16
C ASP A 137 8.43 12.55 7.77
N GLY A 138 7.86 13.49 7.03
CA GLY A 138 8.44 13.96 5.76
C GLY A 138 7.43 14.32 4.67
N ASP A 139 7.87 14.29 3.41
CA ASP A 139 6.97 14.41 2.26
C ASP A 139 6.21 13.08 2.05
N PRO A 140 4.87 13.07 2.08
CA PRO A 140 4.08 11.86 1.89
C PRO A 140 4.38 11.12 0.58
N LYS A 141 4.75 11.85 -0.48
CA LYS A 141 5.10 11.26 -1.78
C LYS A 141 6.26 10.29 -1.67
N ASP A 142 7.33 10.73 -1.01
CA ASP A 142 8.56 9.97 -0.87
C ASP A 142 8.46 8.92 0.23
N MET A 143 7.96 9.32 1.40
CA MET A 143 7.91 8.45 2.58
C MET A 143 7.03 7.23 2.35
N ILE A 144 5.89 7.37 1.65
CA ILE A 144 5.02 6.24 1.33
C ILE A 144 5.71 5.28 0.35
N CYS A 145 6.35 5.78 -0.70
CA CYS A 145 7.05 4.91 -1.67
C CYS A 145 8.23 4.17 -1.03
N GLN A 146 9.00 4.87 -0.19
CA GLN A 146 10.13 4.28 0.53
C GLN A 146 9.69 3.22 1.52
N ALA A 147 8.65 3.50 2.32
CA ALA A 147 8.09 2.52 3.25
C ALA A 147 7.56 1.28 2.53
N ALA A 148 6.88 1.48 1.39
CA ALA A 148 6.36 0.37 0.58
C ALA A 148 7.49 -0.57 0.12
N GLU A 149 8.61 0.01 -0.33
CA GLU A 149 9.78 -0.75 -0.78
C GLU A 149 10.48 -1.45 0.38
N GLN A 150 10.75 -0.73 1.47
CA GLN A 150 11.46 -1.27 2.64
C GLN A 150 10.70 -2.41 3.32
N MET A 151 9.38 -2.30 3.42
CA MET A 151 8.53 -3.33 4.03
C MET A 151 8.14 -4.44 3.04
N GLN A 152 8.61 -4.37 1.79
CA GLN A 152 8.26 -5.32 0.72
C GLN A 152 6.74 -5.47 0.54
N VAL A 153 6.03 -4.34 0.56
CA VAL A 153 4.57 -4.29 0.41
C VAL A 153 4.15 -4.96 -0.90
N ASP A 154 3.13 -5.81 -0.83
CA ASP A 154 2.59 -6.52 -2.00
C ASP A 154 1.58 -5.67 -2.77
N LEU A 155 0.89 -4.77 -2.07
CA LEU A 155 -0.05 -3.83 -2.64
C LEU A 155 -0.11 -2.54 -1.80
N LEU A 156 0.17 -1.41 -2.44
CA LEU A 156 -0.08 -0.08 -1.88
C LEU A 156 -1.50 0.38 -2.26
N VAL A 157 -2.31 0.78 -1.29
CA VAL A 157 -3.64 1.33 -1.51
C VAL A 157 -3.68 2.79 -1.06
N VAL A 158 -4.20 3.65 -1.92
CA VAL A 158 -4.36 5.09 -1.63
C VAL A 158 -5.72 5.58 -2.14
N GLY A 159 -6.28 6.60 -1.49
CA GLY A 159 -7.44 7.31 -2.02
C GLY A 159 -7.07 8.23 -3.19
N SER A 160 -8.00 8.45 -4.11
CA SER A 160 -7.91 9.56 -5.07
C SER A 160 -8.61 10.79 -4.52
N ARG A 161 -7.86 11.85 -4.21
CA ARG A 161 -8.44 13.17 -3.90
C ARG A 161 -8.73 13.90 -5.21
N GLY A 162 -9.99 14.16 -5.49
CA GLY A 162 -10.38 15.14 -6.51
C GLY A 162 -10.32 16.54 -5.90
N LEU A 163 -9.80 17.54 -6.62
CA LEU A 163 -9.88 18.94 -6.21
C LEU A 163 -11.35 19.43 -6.27
N GLY A 164 -12.17 19.05 -5.26
CA GLY A 164 -13.53 19.53 -5.08
C GLY A 164 -14.50 19.27 -6.26
N LYS A 165 -15.40 20.23 -6.51
CA LYS A 165 -16.48 20.18 -7.53
C LYS A 165 -16.01 20.20 -9.00
N ILE A 166 -14.70 20.10 -9.27
CA ILE A 166 -14.17 20.13 -10.63
C ILE A 166 -14.31 18.71 -11.23
N LYS A 167 -15.25 18.61 -12.16
CA LYS A 167 -15.87 17.41 -12.75
C LYS A 167 -14.97 16.43 -13.52
N ARG A 168 -13.67 16.28 -13.26
CA ARG A 168 -12.84 15.29 -13.99
C ARG A 168 -11.85 14.56 -13.09
N ALA A 169 -11.64 13.29 -13.42
CA ALA A 169 -10.83 12.30 -12.74
C ALA A 169 -9.33 12.67 -12.66
N PHE A 170 -9.00 13.68 -11.88
CA PHE A 170 -7.61 13.97 -11.51
C PHE A 170 -7.24 13.15 -10.28
N LEU A 171 -6.08 12.49 -10.37
CA LEU A 171 -5.43 11.89 -9.21
C LEU A 171 -4.94 13.00 -8.27
N GLY A 172 -4.94 12.74 -6.97
CA GLY A 172 -4.33 13.64 -6.00
C GLY A 172 -2.81 13.61 -6.16
N SER A 173 -2.10 14.64 -5.68
CA SER A 173 -0.65 14.74 -5.84
C SER A 173 0.13 13.54 -5.28
N VAL A 174 -0.33 12.95 -4.17
CA VAL A 174 0.28 11.77 -3.56
C VAL A 174 -0.04 10.50 -4.35
N SER A 175 -1.30 10.30 -4.73
CA SER A 175 -1.69 9.10 -5.49
C SER A 175 -1.10 9.08 -6.90
N ASP A 176 -1.03 10.24 -7.56
CA ASP A 176 -0.34 10.40 -8.84
C ASP A 176 1.15 10.10 -8.72
N TYR A 177 1.82 10.65 -7.69
CA TYR A 177 3.23 10.37 -7.46
C TYR A 177 3.49 8.88 -7.20
N CYS A 178 2.73 8.27 -6.28
CA CYS A 178 2.88 6.86 -5.97
C CYS A 178 2.62 5.97 -7.20
N ALA A 179 1.69 6.35 -8.08
CA ALA A 179 1.42 5.61 -9.31
C ALA A 179 2.63 5.49 -10.25
N HIS A 180 3.50 6.50 -10.24
CA HIS A 180 4.68 6.55 -11.09
C HIS A 180 5.95 6.03 -10.39
N HIS A 181 6.01 6.07 -9.06
CA HIS A 181 7.26 5.85 -8.33
C HIS A 181 7.27 4.62 -7.41
N ALA A 182 6.10 4.11 -6.98
CA ALA A 182 6.04 2.94 -6.12
C ALA A 182 6.62 1.71 -6.84
N LYS A 183 7.45 0.93 -6.12
CA LYS A 183 8.05 -0.31 -6.64
C LYS A 183 7.13 -1.52 -6.50
N CYS A 184 5.99 -1.36 -5.83
CA CYS A 184 4.95 -2.37 -5.68
C CYS A 184 3.70 -2.02 -6.51
N PRO A 185 2.83 -3.00 -6.79
CA PRO A 185 1.51 -2.73 -7.33
C PRO A 185 0.76 -1.70 -6.49
N ILE A 186 0.08 -0.78 -7.15
CA ILE A 186 -0.71 0.27 -6.52
C ILE A 186 -2.19 0.16 -6.91
N LEU A 187 -3.05 0.38 -5.93
CA LEU A 187 -4.48 0.50 -6.10
C LEU A 187 -4.94 1.89 -5.66
N ILE A 188 -5.59 2.59 -6.57
CA ILE A 188 -6.14 3.91 -6.31
C ILE A 188 -7.65 3.80 -6.20
N VAL A 189 -8.18 4.04 -5.00
CA VAL A 189 -9.62 3.94 -4.73
C VAL A 189 -10.28 5.30 -4.97
N LYS A 190 -11.29 5.30 -5.84
CA LYS A 190 -12.11 6.49 -6.11
C LYS A 190 -13.18 6.68 -5.04
N PRO A 191 -13.59 7.93 -4.75
CA PRO A 191 -14.74 8.16 -3.89
C PRO A 191 -15.98 7.43 -4.44
N PRO A 192 -16.86 6.91 -3.57
CA PRO A 192 -18.10 6.32 -4.01
C PRO A 192 -18.90 7.34 -4.83
N ARG A 193 -19.57 6.87 -5.89
CA ARG A 193 -20.44 7.75 -6.69
C ARG A 193 -21.53 8.28 -5.77
N GLU A 194 -21.62 9.60 -5.62
CA GLU A 194 -22.82 10.21 -5.05
C GLU A 194 -23.99 9.77 -5.93
N SER A 195 -24.96 9.06 -5.33
CA SER A 195 -26.24 8.88 -6.00
C SER A 195 -26.85 10.26 -6.13
N SER A 196 -26.92 10.76 -7.36
CA SER A 196 -27.73 11.92 -7.69
C SER A 196 -29.15 11.63 -7.21
N LYS A 197 -29.54 12.24 -6.09
CA LYS A 197 -30.95 12.37 -5.73
C LYS A 197 -31.61 13.38 -6.66
#